data_AF-A0A920KPZ3-F1
#
_entry.id   AF-A0A920KPZ3-F1
#
_cell.length_a   1.000
_cell.length_b   1.000
_cell.length_c   1.000
_cell.angle_alpha   90.00
_cell.angle_beta   90.00
_cell.angle_gamma   90.00
#
_symmetry.space_group_name_H-M   'P 1'
#
loop_
_entity.id
_entity.type
_entity.pdbx_description
1 polymer ?
#
loop_
_entity_poly.entity_id
_entity_poly.type
_entity_poly.pdbx_seq_one_letter_code
_entity_poly.pdbx_strand_id
1 'polypeptide(L)'
;MVPAANHDRHAQILEMLQGEDVPVKVVLGHGREAMHCSDALLIASGTATLEAMFLKKPMVISYRMAAASWMLLSRMVKTPFVGLPNILAREAVAPEILQQDATARAWRRGDARA
;
A
#
# COMPACT_ATOMS: atom_id res chain seq x y z
N MET A 1 -3.41 10.08 -7.23
CA MET A 1 -2.29 10.05 -8.20
C MET A 1 -1.46 8.81 -7.95
N VAL A 2 -0.78 8.27 -8.97
CA VAL A 2 0.06 7.07 -8.85
C VAL A 2 1.48 7.38 -9.33
N PRO A 3 2.47 7.47 -8.42
CA PRO A 3 3.86 7.67 -8.81
C PRO A 3 4.46 6.36 -9.32
N ALA A 4 4.89 6.34 -10.57
CA ALA A 4 5.63 5.26 -11.19
C ALA A 4 7.13 5.43 -10.90
N ALA A 5 7.78 4.39 -10.37
CA ALA A 5 9.19 4.46 -9.98
C ALA A 5 10.15 4.70 -11.17
N ASN A 6 9.78 4.27 -12.37
CA ASN A 6 10.55 4.42 -13.60
C ASN A 6 9.64 4.32 -14.84
N HIS A 7 10.22 4.50 -16.03
CA HIS A 7 9.49 4.48 -17.31
C HIS A 7 8.79 3.15 -17.57
N ASP A 8 9.42 2.02 -17.25
CA ASP A 8 8.84 0.69 -17.45
C ASP A 8 7.57 0.48 -16.59
N ARG A 9 7.62 0.90 -15.32
CA ARG A 9 6.45 0.87 -14.42
C ARG A 9 5.39 1.88 -14.86
N HIS A 10 5.79 3.03 -15.38
CA HIS A 10 4.85 4.02 -15.91
C HIS A 10 4.05 3.46 -17.09
N ALA A 11 4.73 2.85 -18.07
CA ALA A 11 4.10 2.20 -19.20
C ALA A 11 3.18 1.05 -18.76
N GLN A 12 3.65 0.20 -17.85
CA GLN A 12 2.86 -0.91 -17.31
C GLN A 12 1.58 -0.43 -16.62
N ILE A 13 1.63 0.65 -15.83
CA ILE A 13 0.44 1.20 -15.16
C ILE A 13 -0.53 1.75 -16.20
N LEU A 14 -0.06 2.46 -17.22
CA LEU A 14 -0.94 2.99 -18.27
C LEU A 14 -1.61 1.87 -19.07
N GLU A 15 -0.90 0.78 -19.35
CA GLU A 15 -1.46 -0.41 -20.00
C GLU A 15 -2.58 -1.03 -19.14
N MET A 16 -2.36 -1.17 -17.83
CA MET A 16 -3.38 -1.67 -16.89
C MET A 16 -4.62 -0.76 -16.79
N LEU A 17 -4.48 0.53 -17.09
CA LEU A 17 -5.58 1.49 -17.07
C LEU A 17 -6.33 1.57 -18.41
N GLN A 18 -5.87 0.87 -19.47
CA GLN A 18 -6.56 0.89 -20.75
C GLN A 18 -7.97 0.29 -20.62
N GLY A 19 -8.98 1.05 -21.06
CA GLY A 19 -10.39 0.63 -20.99
C GLY A 19 -11.07 0.86 -19.64
N GLU A 20 -10.33 1.37 -18.64
CA GLU A 20 -10.87 1.73 -17.34
C GLU A 20 -11.22 3.23 -17.29
N ASP A 21 -12.46 3.56 -16.95
CA ASP A 21 -12.90 4.95 -16.76
C ASP A 21 -12.70 5.39 -15.30
N VAL A 22 -11.43 5.57 -14.93
CA VAL A 22 -11.03 6.01 -13.59
C VAL A 22 -10.17 7.28 -13.66
N PRO A 23 -10.43 8.31 -12.83
CA PRO A 23 -9.68 9.56 -12.85
C PRO A 23 -8.30 9.40 -12.18
N VAL A 24 -7.39 8.69 -12.86
CA VAL A 24 -6.05 8.37 -12.35
C VAL A 24 -4.99 9.19 -13.07
N LYS A 25 -4.31 10.06 -12.31
CA LYS A 25 -3.08 10.72 -12.76
C LYS A 25 -1.86 9.87 -12.42
N VAL A 26 -1.20 9.31 -13.43
CA VAL A 26 0.10 8.64 -13.29
C VAL A 26 1.20 9.70 -13.42
N VAL A 27 2.19 9.67 -12.53
CA VAL A 27 3.34 10.58 -12.56
C VAL A 27 4.63 9.77 -12.57
N LEU A 28 5.64 10.17 -13.33
CA LEU A 28 6.93 9.51 -13.33
C LEU A 28 7.80 10.05 -12.18
N GLY A 29 8.33 9.16 -11.34
CA GLY A 29 9.14 9.53 -10.18
C GLY A 29 8.33 10.28 -9.11
N HIS A 30 9.00 11.17 -8.39
CA HIS A 30 8.41 12.08 -7.40
C HIS A 30 7.50 11.41 -6.33
N GLY A 31 7.84 10.17 -5.94
CA GLY A 31 7.01 9.40 -5.02
C GLY A 31 6.86 10.07 -3.66
N ARG A 32 7.90 10.76 -3.17
CA ARG A 32 7.89 11.43 -1.86
C ARG A 32 7.09 12.73 -1.91
N GLU A 33 7.19 13.49 -2.99
CA GLU A 33 6.41 14.71 -3.22
C GLU A 33 4.92 14.36 -3.39
N ALA A 34 4.62 13.31 -4.16
CA ALA A 34 3.27 12.77 -4.27
C ALA A 34 2.73 12.33 -2.90
N MET A 35 3.55 11.65 -2.10
CA MET A 35 3.20 11.26 -0.73
C MET A 35 2.89 12.48 0.15
N HIS A 36 3.73 13.50 0.09
CA HIS A 36 3.58 14.72 0.88
C HIS A 36 2.33 15.53 0.50
N CYS A 37 1.98 15.57 -0.78
CA CYS A 37 0.83 16.31 -1.29
C CYS A 37 -0.50 15.54 -1.21
N SER A 38 -0.49 14.26 -0.82
CA SER A 38 -1.71 13.46 -0.72
C SER A 38 -2.42 13.63 0.62
N ASP A 39 -3.75 13.56 0.61
CA ASP A 39 -4.59 13.57 1.81
C ASP A 39 -4.58 12.23 2.54
N ALA A 40 -4.53 11.14 1.78
CA ALA A 40 -4.41 9.78 2.27
C ALA A 40 -3.59 8.94 1.29
N LEU A 41 -3.00 7.87 1.81
CA LEU A 41 -2.08 7.03 1.07
C LEU A 41 -2.57 5.59 1.05
N LEU A 42 -2.51 4.97 -0.12
CA LEU A 42 -2.53 3.53 -0.23
C LEU A 42 -1.12 3.08 -0.58
N ILE A 43 -0.51 2.28 0.29
CA ILE A 43 0.89 1.89 0.14
C ILE A 43 1.03 0.38 0.32
N ALA A 44 1.86 -0.22 -0.50
CA ALA A 44 2.35 -1.58 -0.26
C ALA A 44 3.27 -1.61 0.98
N SER A 45 3.43 -2.78 1.58
CA SER A 45 4.37 -3.00 2.69
C SER A 45 5.80 -2.55 2.32
N GLY A 46 6.52 -1.94 3.28
CA GLY A 46 7.93 -1.58 3.12
C GLY A 46 8.29 -0.23 3.72
N THR A 47 9.45 0.29 3.34
CA THR A 47 10.02 1.57 3.83
C THR A 47 9.13 2.78 3.56
N ALA A 48 8.33 2.75 2.49
CA ALA A 48 7.38 3.82 2.16
C ALA A 48 6.30 4.01 3.26
N THR A 49 5.91 2.95 3.97
CA THR A 49 4.96 3.05 5.10
C THR A 49 5.59 3.80 6.28
N LEU A 50 6.89 3.64 6.49
CA LEU A 50 7.64 4.36 7.53
C LEU A 50 7.81 5.84 7.16
N GLU A 51 8.11 6.14 5.89
CA GLU A 51 8.17 7.53 5.40
C GLU A 51 6.82 8.23 5.57
N ALA A 52 5.72 7.56 5.21
CA ALA A 52 4.37 8.08 5.38
C ALA A 52 4.02 8.35 6.85
N MET A 53 4.50 7.49 7.77
CA MET A 53 4.30 7.65 9.21
C MET A 53 5.03 8.90 9.72
N PHE A 54 6.28 9.13 9.30
CA PHE A 54 7.02 10.34 9.66
C PHE A 54 6.36 11.62 9.13
N LEU A 55 5.74 11.56 7.96
CA LEU A 55 4.94 12.64 7.39
C LEU A 55 3.54 12.77 8.01
N LYS A 56 3.20 11.92 8.99
CA LYS A 56 1.89 11.86 9.65
C LYS A 56 0.72 11.75 8.66
N LYS A 57 0.96 11.04 7.55
CA LYS A 57 -0.05 10.87 6.51
C LYS A 57 -0.96 9.69 6.85
N PRO A 58 -2.29 9.89 6.85
CA PRO A 58 -3.23 8.78 6.91
C PRO A 58 -2.91 7.76 5.82
N MET A 59 -2.84 6.49 6.17
CA MET A 59 -2.49 5.44 5.22
C MET A 59 -3.29 4.15 5.41
N VAL A 60 -3.48 3.44 4.32
CA VAL A 60 -3.93 2.04 4.29
C VAL A 60 -2.80 1.22 3.69
N ILE A 61 -2.38 0.19 4.42
CA ILE A 61 -1.36 -0.74 4.00
C ILE A 61 -2.06 -1.91 3.32
N SER A 62 -1.82 -2.10 2.02
CA SER A 62 -2.43 -3.19 1.26
C SER A 62 -1.39 -3.96 0.47
N TYR A 63 -1.35 -5.27 0.65
CA TYR A 63 -0.37 -6.10 -0.05
C TYR A 63 -0.86 -7.52 -0.30
N ARG A 64 -0.61 -8.03 -1.51
CA ARG A 64 -0.88 -9.41 -1.90
C ARG A 64 0.39 -10.01 -2.47
N MET A 65 0.87 -11.09 -1.88
CA MET A 65 2.08 -11.79 -2.32
C MET A 65 1.73 -13.18 -2.84
N ALA A 66 2.70 -13.87 -3.44
CA ALA A 66 2.50 -15.26 -3.86
C ALA A 66 2.17 -16.14 -2.64
N ALA A 67 1.21 -17.05 -2.78
CA ALA A 67 0.71 -17.87 -1.68
C ALA A 67 1.81 -18.68 -0.98
N ALA A 68 2.77 -19.22 -1.74
CA ALA A 68 3.92 -19.92 -1.20
C ALA A 68 4.80 -19.02 -0.33
N SER A 69 5.10 -17.80 -0.79
CA SER A 69 5.85 -16.80 -0.02
C SER A 69 5.12 -16.42 1.25
N TRP A 70 3.80 -16.20 1.17
CA TRP A 70 2.98 -15.88 2.34
C TRP A 70 3.01 -16.99 3.38
N MET A 71 2.83 -18.24 2.96
CA MET A 71 2.81 -19.40 3.86
C MET A 71 4.15 -19.60 4.60
N LEU A 72 5.27 -19.28 3.96
CA LEU A 72 6.58 -19.33 4.62
C LEU A 72 6.74 -18.16 5.58
N LEU A 73 6.46 -16.94 5.12
CA LEU A 73 6.67 -15.72 5.90
C LEU A 73 5.76 -15.67 7.13
N SER A 74 4.50 -16.08 6.99
CA SER A 74 3.51 -16.09 8.09
C SER A 74 3.90 -17.02 9.24
N ARG A 75 4.77 -18.01 8.98
CA ARG A 75 5.33 -18.90 10.02
C ARG A 75 6.56 -18.33 10.71
N MET A 76 7.26 -17.38 10.07
CA MET A 76 8.47 -16.74 10.61
C MET A 76 8.14 -15.44 11.36
N VAL A 77 7.06 -14.77 10.96
CA VAL A 77 6.60 -13.52 11.56
C VAL A 77 6.12 -13.77 12.99
N LYS A 78 6.69 -13.04 13.96
CA LYS A 78 6.37 -13.14 15.39
C LYS A 78 5.38 -12.06 15.88
N THR A 79 4.96 -11.19 14.97
CA THR A 79 4.10 -10.02 15.23
C THR A 79 2.80 -10.17 14.46
N PRO A 80 1.64 -9.74 14.98
CA PRO A 80 0.40 -9.73 14.21
C PRO A 80 0.42 -8.73 13.05
N PHE A 81 1.36 -7.77 13.07
CA PHE A 81 1.49 -6.68 12.10
C PHE A 81 2.57 -6.96 11.06
N VAL A 82 2.30 -6.55 9.81
CA VAL A 82 3.26 -6.57 8.70
C VAL A 82 3.81 -5.18 8.42
N GLY A 83 3.00 -4.14 8.61
CA GLY A 83 3.39 -2.75 8.39
C GLY A 83 4.34 -2.23 9.45
N LEU A 84 5.40 -1.52 9.05
CA LEU A 84 6.34 -0.90 9.99
C LEU A 84 5.66 0.02 11.01
N PRO A 85 4.67 0.87 10.65
CA PRO A 85 3.99 1.72 11.62
C PRO A 85 3.36 0.93 12.77
N ASN A 86 2.66 -0.15 12.45
CA ASN A 86 1.99 -0.98 13.44
C ASN A 86 2.98 -1.81 14.27
N ILE A 87 4.03 -2.33 13.64
CA ILE A 87 5.11 -3.06 14.35
C ILE A 87 5.78 -2.15 15.39
N LEU A 88 6.09 -0.90 15.02
CA LEU A 88 6.74 0.06 15.91
C LEU A 88 5.82 0.54 17.02
N ALA A 89 4.56 0.81 16.70
CA ALA A 89 3.55 1.24 17.68
C ALA A 89 3.06 0.08 18.57
N ARG A 90 3.27 -1.17 18.14
CA ARG A 90 2.71 -2.39 18.76
C ARG A 90 1.18 -2.37 18.87
N GLU A 91 0.54 -1.62 17.99
CA GLU A 91 -0.90 -1.48 17.86
C GLU A 91 -1.22 -1.20 16.39
N ALA A 92 -2.46 -1.42 15.96
CA ALA A 92 -2.88 -1.11 14.60
C ALA A 92 -3.21 0.38 14.43
N VAL A 93 -2.17 1.20 14.28
CA VAL A 93 -2.26 2.62 13.95
C VAL A 93 -2.66 2.86 12.49
N ALA A 94 -2.43 1.89 11.61
CA ALA A 94 -2.78 1.94 10.20
C ALA A 94 -3.50 0.65 9.78
N PRO A 95 -4.67 0.75 9.12
CA PRO A 95 -5.32 -0.33 8.38
C PRO A 95 -4.38 -1.26 7.61
N GLU A 96 -4.40 -2.57 7.89
CA GLU A 96 -3.70 -3.60 7.09
C GLU A 96 -4.70 -4.51 6.36
N ILE A 97 -4.68 -4.47 5.03
CA ILE A 97 -5.53 -5.29 4.16
C ILE A 97 -4.64 -6.23 3.35
N LEU A 98 -4.54 -7.50 3.77
CA LEU A 98 -3.53 -8.42 3.26
C LEU A 98 -4.14 -9.59 2.48
N GLN A 99 -3.36 -10.14 1.54
CA GLN A 99 -3.68 -11.36 0.80
C GLN A 99 -5.07 -11.38 0.15
N GLN A 100 -5.95 -12.30 0.56
CA GLN A 100 -7.28 -12.47 0.00
C GLN A 100 -8.19 -11.28 0.28
N ASP A 101 -7.91 -10.52 1.35
CA ASP A 101 -8.70 -9.35 1.71
C ASP A 101 -8.31 -8.12 0.85
N ALA A 102 -7.14 -8.14 0.20
CA ALA A 102 -6.65 -7.07 -0.68
C ALA A 102 -7.44 -6.98 -2.00
N THR A 103 -8.71 -6.61 -1.88
CA THR A 103 -9.70 -6.47 -2.95
C THR A 103 -10.34 -5.09 -2.90
N ALA A 104 -10.74 -4.56 -4.06
CA ALA A 104 -11.38 -3.25 -4.13
C ALA A 104 -12.62 -3.11 -3.21
N ARG A 105 -13.30 -4.22 -2.93
CA ARG A 105 -14.47 -4.24 -2.02
C ARG A 105 -14.10 -4.04 -0.56
N ALA A 106 -12.98 -4.60 -0.09
CA ALA A 106 -12.56 -4.46 1.31
C ALA A 106 -12.23 -2.99 1.64
N TRP A 107 -11.74 -2.25 0.65
CA TRP A 107 -11.30 -0.87 0.83
C TRP A 107 -12.48 0.11 0.96
N ARG A 108 -13.61 -0.21 0.32
CA ARG A 108 -14.83 0.61 0.39
C ARG A 108 -15.56 0.52 1.73
N ARG A 109 -15.34 -0.54 2.50
CA ARG A 109 -16.08 -0.77 3.75
C ARG A 109 -15.42 -0.17 4.99
N GLY A 110 -14.16 0.23 4.92
CA GLY A 110 -13.42 0.60 6.14
C GLY A 110 -13.19 -0.58 7.09
N ASP A 111 -13.51 -1.83 6.67
CA ASP A 111 -13.32 -3.07 7.41
C ASP A 111 -11.84 -3.51 7.44
N ALA A 112 -10.93 -2.56 7.52
CA ALA A 112 -9.55 -2.90 7.81
C ALA A 112 -9.49 -3.33 9.28
N ARG A 113 -9.17 -4.61 9.49
CA ARG A 113 -8.94 -5.12 10.83
C ARG A 113 -7.76 -4.34 11.42
N ALA A 114 -8.05 -3.58 12.47
CA ALA A 114 -7.08 -3.15 13.45
C ALA A 114 -6.68 -4.35 14.32
#